data_AF-A0A9X6NCQ4-F1
#
_entry.id   AF-A0A9X6NCQ4-F1
#
_cell.length_a   1.000
_cell.length_b   1.000
_cell.length_c   1.000
_cell.angle_alpha   90.00
_cell.angle_beta   90.00
_cell.angle_gamma   90.00
#
_symmetry.space_group_name_H-M   'P 1'
#
loop_
_entity.id
_entity.type
_entity.pdbx_description
1 polymer ?
#
loop_
_entity_poly.entity_id
_entity_poly.type
_entity_poly.pdbx_seq_one_letter_code
_entity_poly.pdbx_strand_id
1 'polypeptide(L)'
;MPRKLSLEVRHSILTLHTLKYSATEIVNALSLRNIAVSKSGVNKVTRENAAEEGGRPKHPSKATNSGKAKVRTAALVKKVEKATTGPNPQTQSHIALELGVSQAPIQRVISENWRGSGRKWENILTIDEAWVYLTNCKGRRRIYYEFRGERTEESWTKFWKESHPKGVMFVAGVCNRGKTKIRFIEPGAKINFQYYIEKVLTPMFRDDMPRLFPGKLLKEAVFHHDSAPSHASKLTQDWLRSAPIWFVP
;
A
#
# COMPACT_ATOMS: atom_id res chain seq x y z
N MET A 1 13.80 -17.96 20.49
CA MET A 1 14.29 -19.28 20.96
C MET A 1 15.44 -19.02 21.93
N PRO A 2 15.51 -19.68 23.10
CA PRO A 2 16.68 -19.52 23.97
C PRO A 2 17.93 -20.04 23.24
N ARG A 3 19.03 -19.28 23.30
CA ARG A 3 20.33 -19.65 22.70
C ARG A 3 20.75 -21.03 23.25
N LYS A 4 21.06 -21.97 22.36
CA LYS A 4 21.65 -23.26 22.77
C LYS A 4 23.03 -22.97 23.36
N LEU A 5 23.31 -23.51 24.55
CA LEU A 5 24.65 -23.48 25.14
C LEU A 5 25.65 -24.16 24.20
N SER A 6 26.86 -23.62 24.09
CA SER A 6 27.93 -24.25 23.31
C SER A 6 28.29 -25.61 23.89
N LEU A 7 28.83 -26.51 23.05
CA LEU A 7 29.22 -27.86 23.46
C LEU A 7 30.26 -27.84 24.58
N GLU A 8 31.22 -26.91 24.54
CA GLU A 8 32.27 -26.75 25.55
C GLU A 8 31.70 -26.39 26.94
N VAL A 9 30.71 -25.48 26.98
CA VAL A 9 30.03 -25.09 28.22
C VAL A 9 29.20 -26.24 28.76
N ARG A 10 28.56 -27.04 27.89
CA ARG A 10 27.82 -28.24 28.28
C ARG A 10 28.74 -29.29 28.93
N HIS A 11 29.88 -29.59 28.32
CA HIS A 11 30.85 -30.53 28.90
C HIS A 11 31.37 -30.03 30.26
N SER A 12 31.71 -28.75 30.37
CA SER A 12 32.18 -28.16 31.64
C SER A 12 31.15 -28.30 32.77
N ILE A 13 29.85 -28.10 32.47
CA ILE A 13 28.76 -28.30 33.43
C ILE A 13 28.68 -29.76 33.87
N LEU A 14 28.77 -30.71 32.93
CA LEU A 14 28.69 -32.14 33.24
C LEU A 14 29.88 -32.63 34.07
N THR A 15 31.11 -32.18 33.75
CA THR A 15 32.30 -32.51 34.54
C THR A 15 32.16 -32.05 36.00
N LEU A 16 31.75 -30.81 36.23
CA LEU A 16 31.56 -30.28 37.58
C LEU A 16 30.41 -30.99 38.32
N HIS A 17 29.36 -31.38 37.61
CA HIS A 17 28.27 -32.16 38.18
C HIS A 17 28.72 -33.58 38.59
N THR A 18 29.57 -34.23 37.79
CA THR A 18 30.17 -35.54 38.13
C THR A 18 31.05 -35.43 39.37
N LEU A 19 31.76 -34.31 39.54
CA LEU A 19 32.51 -33.96 40.75
C LEU A 19 31.64 -33.57 41.95
N LYS A 20 30.31 -33.77 41.88
CA LYS A 20 29.33 -33.54 42.96
C LYS A 20 29.17 -32.09 43.42
N TYR A 21 29.57 -31.12 42.59
CA TYR A 21 29.25 -29.71 42.85
C TYR A 21 27.73 -29.47 42.71
N SER A 22 27.18 -28.63 43.58
CA SER A 22 25.78 -28.18 43.49
C SER A 22 25.59 -27.21 42.31
N ALA A 23 24.35 -27.09 41.83
CA ALA A 23 24.04 -26.20 40.71
C ALA A 23 24.42 -24.73 40.96
N THR A 24 24.42 -24.26 42.22
CA THR A 24 24.87 -22.92 42.59
C THR A 24 26.39 -22.80 42.49
N GLU A 25 27.13 -23.81 42.97
CA GLU A 25 28.60 -23.82 42.90
C GLU A 25 29.11 -23.94 41.46
N ILE A 26 28.40 -24.69 40.61
CA ILE A 26 28.69 -24.79 39.17
C ILE A 26 28.55 -23.42 38.49
N VAL A 27 27.49 -22.67 38.79
CA VAL A 27 27.30 -21.30 38.26
C VAL A 27 28.45 -20.40 38.70
N ASN A 28 28.83 -20.44 39.97
CA ASN A 28 29.93 -19.62 40.51
C ASN A 28 31.28 -20.00 39.88
N ALA A 29 31.57 -21.29 39.74
CA ALA A 29 32.81 -21.79 39.12
C ALA A 29 32.94 -21.40 37.64
N LEU A 30 31.83 -21.39 36.90
CA LEU A 30 31.80 -20.94 35.51
C LEU A 30 31.86 -19.43 35.38
N SER A 31 31.27 -18.68 36.33
CA SER A 31 31.38 -17.23 36.39
C SER A 31 32.82 -16.76 36.60
N LEU A 32 33.62 -17.48 37.41
CA LEU A 32 35.06 -17.22 37.58
C LEU A 32 35.87 -17.40 36.28
N ARG A 33 35.34 -18.16 35.32
CA ARG A 33 35.93 -18.37 33.99
C ARG A 33 35.33 -17.45 32.92
N ASN A 34 34.62 -16.40 33.31
CA ASN A 34 33.88 -15.49 32.42
C ASN A 34 32.78 -16.17 31.58
N ILE A 35 32.22 -17.29 32.04
CA ILE A 35 31.14 -18.00 31.36
C ILE A 35 29.83 -17.76 32.11
N ALA A 36 28.96 -16.93 31.55
CA ALA A 36 27.66 -16.64 32.13
C ALA A 36 26.65 -17.78 31.85
N VAL A 37 26.23 -18.50 32.89
CA VAL A 37 25.21 -19.56 32.82
C VAL A 37 24.19 -19.36 33.93
N SER A 38 22.90 -19.54 33.63
CA SER A 38 21.85 -19.52 34.66
C SER A 38 21.78 -20.85 35.41
N LYS A 39 21.39 -20.81 36.68
CA LYS A 39 21.09 -22.02 37.48
C LYS A 39 20.06 -22.94 36.80
N SER A 40 19.06 -22.35 36.13
CA SER A 40 18.08 -23.10 35.32
C SER A 40 18.70 -23.79 34.11
N GLY A 41 19.73 -23.18 33.50
CA GLY A 41 20.50 -23.77 32.41
C GLY A 41 21.31 -24.98 32.87
N VAL A 42 21.98 -24.87 34.02
CA VAL A 42 22.71 -25.98 34.65
C VAL A 42 21.79 -27.16 34.95
N ASN A 43 20.69 -26.92 35.68
CA ASN A 43 19.72 -27.97 36.02
C ASN A 43 19.11 -28.63 34.77
N LYS A 44 18.88 -27.86 33.71
CA LYS A 44 18.36 -28.38 32.44
C LYS A 44 19.36 -29.33 31.77
N VAL A 45 20.64 -28.96 31.70
CA VAL A 45 21.70 -29.79 31.10
C VAL A 45 21.88 -31.09 31.88
N THR A 46 21.95 -31.01 33.21
CA THR A 46 22.04 -32.20 34.07
C THR A 46 20.84 -33.14 33.87
N ARG A 47 19.62 -32.60 33.81
CA ARG A 47 18.40 -33.38 33.59
C ARG A 47 18.35 -34.01 32.19
N GLU A 48 18.80 -33.29 31.16
CA GLU A 48 18.90 -33.81 29.79
C GLU A 48 19.89 -34.99 29.73
N ASN A 49 21.07 -34.86 30.36
CA ASN A 49 22.08 -35.92 30.40
C ASN A 49 21.60 -37.16 31.18
N ALA A 50 20.99 -36.97 32.35
CA ALA A 50 20.43 -38.08 33.14
C ALA A 50 19.28 -38.79 32.41
N ALA A 51 18.51 -38.07 31.58
CA ALA A 51 17.48 -38.68 30.74
C ALA A 51 18.06 -39.48 29.56
N GLU A 52 19.18 -39.02 28.99
CA GLU A 52 19.92 -39.72 27.93
C GLU A 52 20.60 -40.99 28.47
N GLU A 53 21.27 -40.93 29.63
CA GLU A 53 21.88 -42.10 30.30
C GLU A 53 20.83 -43.13 30.77
N GLY A 54 19.65 -42.65 31.22
CA GLY A 54 18.54 -43.50 31.64
C GLY A 54 17.71 -44.10 30.49
N GLY A 55 18.14 -43.96 29.24
CA GLY A 55 17.46 -44.52 28.06
C GLY A 55 16.05 -43.98 27.83
N ARG A 56 15.67 -42.84 28.43
CA ARG A 56 14.34 -42.26 28.22
C ARG A 56 14.29 -41.61 26.83
N PRO A 57 13.41 -42.06 25.92
CA PRO A 57 13.31 -41.45 24.60
C PRO A 57 12.93 -39.98 24.74
N LYS A 58 13.64 -39.10 24.01
CA LYS A 58 13.23 -37.70 23.86
C LYS A 58 11.81 -37.70 23.30
N HIS A 59 10.87 -37.08 24.03
CA HIS A 59 9.54 -36.85 23.47
C HIS A 59 9.70 -36.15 22.12
N PRO A 60 8.98 -36.60 21.07
CA PRO A 60 9.03 -35.92 19.79
C PRO A 60 8.68 -34.46 20.03
N SER A 61 9.56 -33.56 19.57
CA SER A 61 9.28 -32.13 19.64
C SER A 61 7.94 -31.92 18.94
N LYS A 62 6.94 -31.35 19.64
CA LYS A 62 5.71 -30.92 18.98
C LYS A 62 6.16 -30.09 17.77
N ALA A 63 5.77 -30.54 16.58
CA ALA A 63 5.99 -29.78 15.37
C ALA A 63 5.55 -28.35 15.69
N THR A 64 6.45 -27.38 15.53
CA THR A 64 6.04 -25.99 15.55
C THR A 64 4.93 -25.90 14.54
N ASN A 65 3.72 -25.52 14.97
CA ASN A 65 2.61 -25.24 14.08
C ASN A 65 3.14 -24.21 13.08
N SER A 66 3.57 -24.69 11.90
CA SER A 66 3.87 -23.83 10.78
C SER A 66 2.56 -23.09 10.54
N GLY A 67 2.59 -21.79 10.76
CA GLY A 67 1.41 -20.94 10.70
C GLY A 67 0.58 -21.27 9.46
N LYS A 68 -0.75 -21.16 9.63
CA LYS A 68 -1.81 -21.34 8.62
C LYS A 68 -1.29 -21.28 7.19
N ALA A 69 -1.72 -22.23 6.36
CA ALA A 69 -1.42 -22.32 4.93
C ALA A 69 -1.18 -20.93 4.30
N LYS A 70 0.00 -20.73 3.71
CA LYS A 70 0.31 -19.48 3.01
C LYS A 70 -0.75 -19.29 1.92
N VAL A 71 -1.68 -18.38 2.16
CA VAL A 71 -2.73 -17.96 1.22
C VAL A 71 -2.12 -17.53 -0.13
N ARG A 72 -0.82 -17.17 -0.14
CA ARG A 72 -0.01 -16.84 -1.30
C ARG A 72 0.92 -18.01 -1.68
N THR A 73 0.41 -18.98 -2.45
CA THR A 73 1.23 -20.00 -3.13
C THR A 73 1.85 -19.41 -4.41
N ALA A 74 3.06 -19.83 -4.76
CA ALA A 74 3.72 -19.40 -6.01
C ALA A 74 2.84 -19.68 -7.25
N ALA A 75 2.07 -20.77 -7.23
CA ALA A 75 1.11 -21.10 -8.28
C ALA A 75 -0.04 -20.08 -8.38
N LEU A 76 -0.59 -19.62 -7.25
CA LEU A 76 -1.62 -18.59 -7.24
C LEU A 76 -1.07 -17.28 -7.80
N VAL A 77 0.12 -16.88 -7.34
CA VAL A 77 0.81 -15.67 -7.82
C VAL A 77 0.97 -15.69 -9.34
N LYS A 78 1.49 -16.79 -9.90
CA LYS A 78 1.69 -16.94 -11.35
C LYS A 78 0.38 -16.87 -12.15
N LYS A 79 -0.71 -17.44 -11.62
CA LYS A 79 -2.04 -17.37 -12.25
C LYS A 79 -2.61 -15.95 -12.23
N VAL A 80 -2.49 -15.25 -11.10
CA VAL A 80 -2.93 -13.86 -10.96
C VAL A 80 -2.12 -12.93 -11.84
N GLU A 81 -0.79 -13.10 -11.91
CA GLU A 81 0.08 -12.36 -12.84
C GLU A 81 -0.36 -12.55 -14.29
N LYS A 82 -0.61 -13.79 -14.72
CA LYS A 82 -1.08 -14.07 -16.08
C LYS A 82 -2.42 -13.36 -16.39
N ALA A 83 -3.36 -13.36 -15.45
CA ALA A 83 -4.65 -12.69 -15.60
C ALA A 83 -4.56 -11.15 -15.58
N THR A 84 -3.48 -10.59 -15.03
CA THR A 84 -3.27 -9.14 -14.88
C THR A 84 -2.30 -8.51 -15.88
N THR A 85 -1.48 -9.31 -16.56
CA THR A 85 -0.48 -8.84 -17.55
C THR A 85 -0.97 -8.78 -18.99
N GLY A 86 -2.10 -9.41 -19.30
CA GLY A 86 -2.72 -9.33 -20.63
C GLY A 86 -3.28 -7.93 -20.93
N PRO A 87 -3.49 -7.59 -22.22
CA PRO A 87 -4.31 -6.45 -22.60
C PRO A 87 -5.72 -6.63 -22.02
N ASN A 88 -6.22 -5.63 -21.30
CA ASN A 88 -7.50 -5.66 -20.58
C ASN A 88 -7.58 -6.72 -19.44
N PRO A 89 -6.95 -6.46 -18.29
CA PRO A 89 -6.98 -7.38 -17.15
C PRO A 89 -8.41 -7.54 -16.60
N GLN A 90 -8.78 -8.77 -16.23
CA GLN A 90 -10.06 -9.07 -15.59
C GLN A 90 -10.16 -8.38 -14.21
N THR A 91 -11.39 -8.13 -13.74
CA THR A 91 -11.61 -7.56 -12.40
C THR A 91 -11.16 -8.54 -11.31
N GLN A 92 -10.78 -8.03 -10.14
CA GLN A 92 -10.34 -8.88 -9.03
C GLN A 92 -11.39 -9.92 -8.63
N SER A 93 -12.67 -9.55 -8.68
CA SER A 93 -13.80 -10.44 -8.38
C SER A 93 -13.93 -11.56 -9.42
N HIS A 94 -13.71 -11.25 -10.70
CA HIS A 94 -13.76 -12.25 -11.76
C HIS A 94 -12.58 -13.22 -11.67
N ILE A 95 -11.38 -12.70 -11.40
CA ILE A 95 -10.17 -13.52 -11.15
C ILE A 95 -10.38 -14.41 -9.92
N ALA A 96 -10.96 -13.88 -8.86
CA ALA A 96 -11.26 -14.64 -7.65
C ALA A 96 -12.24 -15.78 -7.92
N LEU A 97 -13.30 -15.51 -8.70
CA LEU A 97 -14.27 -16.51 -9.13
C LEU A 97 -13.63 -17.62 -9.98
N GLU A 98 -12.83 -17.24 -10.98
CA GLU A 98 -12.14 -18.18 -11.88
C GLU A 98 -11.12 -19.06 -11.13
N LEU A 99 -10.46 -18.50 -10.13
CA LEU A 99 -9.44 -19.20 -9.33
C LEU A 99 -10.01 -19.91 -8.10
N GLY A 100 -11.32 -19.82 -7.84
CA GLY A 100 -11.98 -20.46 -6.70
C GLY A 100 -11.48 -19.95 -5.34
N VAL A 101 -11.09 -18.68 -5.25
CA VAL A 101 -10.57 -18.05 -4.03
C VAL A 101 -11.40 -16.84 -3.65
N SER A 102 -11.29 -16.37 -2.40
CA SER A 102 -11.85 -15.08 -2.02
C SER A 102 -11.07 -13.93 -2.68
N GLN A 103 -11.69 -12.75 -2.79
CA GLN A 103 -11.06 -11.58 -3.41
C GLN A 103 -9.85 -11.07 -2.61
N ALA A 104 -9.85 -11.18 -1.29
CA ALA A 104 -8.78 -10.67 -0.43
C ALA A 104 -7.37 -11.24 -0.75
N PRO A 105 -7.20 -12.56 -0.99
CA PRO A 105 -5.99 -13.14 -1.55
C PRO A 105 -5.52 -12.47 -2.84
N ILE A 106 -6.43 -12.24 -3.80
CA ILE A 106 -6.13 -11.61 -5.09
C ILE A 106 -5.65 -10.17 -4.88
N GLN A 107 -6.35 -9.41 -4.05
CA GLN A 107 -5.96 -8.03 -3.70
C GLN A 107 -4.58 -7.98 -3.05
N ARG A 108 -4.27 -8.91 -2.13
CA ARG A 108 -2.94 -8.99 -1.52
C ARG A 108 -1.86 -9.33 -2.54
N VAL A 109 -2.10 -10.32 -3.40
CA VAL A 109 -1.15 -10.68 -4.46
C VAL A 109 -0.92 -9.50 -5.40
N ILE A 110 -1.97 -8.81 -5.85
CA ILE A 110 -1.85 -7.66 -6.75
C ILE A 110 -1.12 -6.50 -6.06
N SER A 111 -1.46 -6.17 -4.82
CA SER A 111 -0.80 -5.06 -4.11
C SER A 111 0.66 -5.35 -3.78
N GLU A 112 0.99 -6.57 -3.38
CA GLU A 112 2.36 -7.01 -3.12
C GLU A 112 3.17 -7.16 -4.42
N ASN A 113 2.56 -7.67 -5.49
CA ASN A 113 3.19 -7.74 -6.80
C ASN A 113 3.32 -6.36 -7.44
N TRP A 114 2.38 -5.44 -7.26
CA TRP A 114 2.54 -4.06 -7.73
C TRP A 114 3.79 -3.43 -7.12
N ARG A 115 3.97 -3.61 -5.80
CA ARG A 115 5.20 -3.22 -5.08
C ARG A 115 6.46 -3.92 -5.60
N GLY A 116 6.35 -5.14 -6.13
CA GLY A 116 7.47 -5.94 -6.65
C GLY A 116 7.68 -5.92 -8.17
N SER A 117 6.71 -5.44 -8.95
CA SER A 117 6.62 -5.57 -10.41
C SER A 117 7.56 -4.65 -11.19
N GLY A 118 8.33 -3.83 -10.50
CA GLY A 118 9.17 -2.80 -11.13
C GLY A 118 8.37 -1.68 -11.81
N ARG A 119 7.03 -1.72 -11.84
CA ARG A 119 6.19 -0.58 -12.25
C ARG A 119 6.34 0.52 -11.20
N LYS A 120 7.19 1.49 -11.50
CA LYS A 120 7.48 2.60 -10.60
C LYS A 120 6.25 3.50 -10.52
N TRP A 121 5.93 3.95 -9.31
CA TRP A 121 4.95 5.02 -9.06
C TRP A 121 5.22 6.26 -9.93
N GLU A 122 6.48 6.44 -10.35
CA GLU A 122 6.93 7.46 -11.29
C GLU A 122 6.22 7.43 -12.65
N ASN A 123 5.70 6.27 -13.05
CA ASN A 123 5.03 6.05 -14.34
C ASN A 123 3.51 6.22 -14.28
N ILE A 124 2.95 6.56 -13.11
CA ILE A 124 1.52 6.78 -12.95
C ILE A 124 1.18 8.24 -13.26
N LEU A 125 0.27 8.45 -14.20
CA LEU A 125 -0.47 9.70 -14.36
C LEU A 125 -1.82 9.57 -13.67
N THR A 126 -2.00 10.32 -12.58
CA THR A 126 -3.30 10.46 -11.92
C THR A 126 -3.96 11.76 -12.34
N ILE A 127 -5.28 11.73 -12.53
CA ILE A 127 -6.06 12.93 -12.81
C ILE A 127 -7.23 13.05 -11.84
N ASP A 128 -7.68 14.29 -11.65
CA ASP A 128 -8.83 14.61 -10.82
C ASP A 128 -9.48 15.92 -11.30
N GLU A 129 -10.75 16.09 -10.92
CA GLU A 129 -11.54 17.28 -11.13
C GLU A 129 -11.60 18.12 -9.86
N ALA A 130 -11.46 19.43 -10.00
CA ALA A 130 -11.61 20.35 -8.88
C ALA A 130 -12.40 21.61 -9.26
N TRP A 131 -13.18 22.10 -8.29
CA TRP A 131 -13.84 23.39 -8.36
C TRP A 131 -12.99 24.48 -7.71
N VAL A 132 -12.74 25.56 -8.46
CA VAL A 132 -12.17 26.80 -7.92
C VAL A 132 -13.27 27.84 -7.88
N TYR A 133 -13.51 28.39 -6.69
CA TYR A 133 -14.53 29.41 -6.48
C TYR A 133 -13.87 30.77 -6.30
N LEU A 134 -14.41 31.81 -6.93
CA LEU A 134 -13.87 33.18 -6.86
C LEU A 134 -14.03 33.80 -5.47
N THR A 135 -15.10 33.43 -4.76
CA THR A 135 -15.56 34.12 -3.56
C THR A 135 -15.58 33.24 -2.31
N ASN A 136 -15.13 31.99 -2.40
CA ASN A 136 -15.21 31.05 -1.29
C ASN A 136 -14.12 31.34 -0.24
N CYS A 137 -14.50 32.00 0.85
CA CYS A 137 -13.61 32.29 1.98
C CYS A 137 -13.58 31.18 3.05
N LYS A 138 -14.02 29.95 2.73
CA LYS A 138 -14.15 28.83 3.69
C LYS A 138 -14.91 29.20 4.98
N GLY A 139 -15.83 30.17 4.91
CA GLY A 139 -16.46 30.76 6.10
C GLY A 139 -17.47 31.86 5.79
N ARG A 140 -17.88 32.61 6.83
CA ARG A 140 -18.73 33.79 6.67
C ARG A 140 -17.88 34.96 6.14
N ARG A 141 -18.28 35.50 4.99
CA ARG A 141 -17.67 36.72 4.44
C ARG A 141 -18.20 37.93 5.19
N ARG A 142 -17.30 38.84 5.53
CA ARG A 142 -17.63 40.17 6.05
C ARG A 142 -17.90 41.10 4.86
N ILE A 143 -19.12 41.62 4.77
CA ILE A 143 -19.54 42.57 3.74
C ILE A 143 -19.86 43.90 4.45
N TYR A 144 -19.22 44.99 4.02
CA TYR A 144 -19.56 46.34 4.42
C TYR A 144 -19.72 47.20 3.16
N TYR A 145 -20.53 48.25 3.25
CA TYR A 145 -20.70 49.23 2.18
C TYR A 145 -19.89 50.46 2.55
N GLU A 146 -19.06 50.97 1.65
CA GLU A 146 -18.31 52.22 1.87
C GLU A 146 -18.70 53.22 0.79
N PHE A 147 -19.17 54.39 1.22
CA PHE A 147 -19.42 55.50 0.32
C PHE A 147 -18.12 56.28 0.17
N ARG A 148 -17.79 56.67 -1.07
CA ARG A 148 -16.51 57.32 -1.41
C ARG A 148 -16.31 58.56 -0.53
N GLY A 149 -15.33 58.51 0.38
CA GLY A 149 -14.93 59.63 1.24
C GLY A 149 -15.45 59.56 2.68
N GLU A 150 -16.26 58.57 3.05
CA GLU A 150 -16.77 58.40 4.41
C GLU A 150 -16.44 57.01 4.95
N ARG A 151 -16.01 56.97 6.21
CA ARG A 151 -15.68 55.71 6.89
C ARG A 151 -16.96 55.13 7.49
N THR A 152 -17.38 53.97 7.00
CA THR A 152 -18.63 53.33 7.44
C THR A 152 -18.54 52.84 8.88
N GLU A 153 -19.62 53.00 9.66
CA GLU A 153 -19.74 52.45 11.00
C GLU A 153 -19.62 50.92 11.01
N GLU A 154 -18.93 50.36 12.02
CA GLU A 154 -18.74 48.91 12.14
C GLU A 154 -20.05 48.13 12.26
N SER A 155 -21.12 48.76 12.79
CA SER A 155 -22.47 48.18 12.91
C SER A 155 -23.11 47.82 11.56
N TRP A 156 -22.64 48.39 10.45
CA TRP A 156 -23.12 48.11 9.10
C TRP A 156 -22.46 46.89 8.44
N THR A 157 -21.54 46.27 9.17
CA THR A 157 -20.87 45.04 8.76
C THR A 157 -21.83 43.85 8.83
N LYS A 158 -22.13 43.24 7.67
CA LYS A 158 -22.93 42.02 7.58
C LYS A 158 -22.06 40.80 7.34
N PHE A 159 -22.33 39.71 8.06
CA PHE A 159 -21.70 38.43 7.81
C PHE A 159 -22.61 37.56 6.94
N TRP A 160 -22.16 37.26 5.73
CA TRP A 160 -22.95 36.49 4.76
C TRP A 160 -22.22 35.20 4.37
N LYS A 161 -22.98 34.11 4.23
CA LYS A 161 -22.49 32.83 3.72
C LYS A 161 -23.10 32.62 2.34
N GLU A 162 -22.28 32.74 1.30
CA GLU A 162 -22.72 32.55 -0.09
C GLU A 162 -23.13 31.10 -0.33
N SER A 163 -24.34 30.89 -0.85
CA SER A 163 -24.76 29.62 -1.42
C SER A 163 -24.48 29.67 -2.93
N HIS A 164 -23.86 28.60 -3.46
CA HIS A 164 -23.48 28.48 -4.88
C HIS A 164 -22.56 29.60 -5.38
N PRO A 165 -21.37 29.79 -4.76
CA PRO A 165 -20.41 30.79 -5.23
C PRO A 165 -20.02 30.53 -6.68
N LYS A 166 -19.82 31.60 -7.45
CA LYS A 166 -19.33 31.48 -8.82
C LYS A 166 -17.97 30.78 -8.82
N GLY A 167 -17.88 29.69 -9.58
CA GLY A 167 -16.67 28.91 -9.70
C GLY A 167 -16.49 28.35 -11.09
N VAL A 168 -15.27 27.88 -11.34
CA VAL A 168 -14.89 27.16 -12.55
C VAL A 168 -14.41 25.77 -12.14
N MET A 169 -14.86 24.76 -12.87
CA MET A 169 -14.37 23.40 -12.72
C MET A 169 -13.24 23.17 -13.71
N PHE A 170 -12.21 22.45 -13.29
CA PHE A 170 -11.13 22.08 -14.18
C PHE A 170 -10.70 20.63 -13.93
N VAL A 171 -10.12 20.02 -14.96
CA VAL A 171 -9.44 18.74 -14.86
C VAL A 171 -7.94 18.97 -15.00
N ALA A 172 -7.17 18.37 -14.10
CA ALA A 172 -5.72 18.37 -14.18
C ALA A 172 -5.16 17.02 -13.79
N GLY A 173 -4.00 16.71 -14.35
CA GLY A 173 -3.25 15.49 -14.09
C GLY A 173 -1.86 15.79 -13.59
N VAL A 174 -1.33 14.89 -12.76
CA VAL A 174 0.03 14.97 -12.24
C VAL A 174 0.69 13.60 -12.29
N CYS A 175 1.97 13.59 -12.65
CA CYS A 175 2.87 12.46 -12.52
C CYS A 175 4.22 12.95 -12.00
N ASN A 176 5.15 12.02 -11.74
CA ASN A 176 6.51 12.37 -11.31
C ASN A 176 7.27 13.27 -12.30
N ARG A 177 6.89 13.26 -13.58
CA ARG A 177 7.53 14.06 -14.65
C ARG A 177 6.90 15.43 -14.86
N GLY A 178 5.81 15.73 -14.15
CA GLY A 178 5.15 17.02 -14.19
C GLY A 178 3.64 16.92 -14.30
N LYS A 179 3.04 18.02 -14.75
CA LYS A 179 1.59 18.19 -14.86
C LYS A 179 1.10 18.15 -16.30
N THR A 180 -0.16 17.77 -16.47
CA THR A 180 -0.89 17.92 -17.74
C THR A 180 -1.32 19.37 -17.93
N LYS A 181 -1.79 19.70 -19.13
CA LYS A 181 -2.53 20.95 -19.33
C LYS A 181 -3.81 20.94 -18.50
N ILE A 182 -4.05 22.04 -17.78
CA ILE A 182 -5.31 22.28 -17.07
C ILE A 182 -6.41 22.47 -18.12
N ARG A 183 -7.46 21.68 -18.04
CA ARG A 183 -8.62 21.74 -18.94
C ARG A 183 -9.81 22.28 -18.17
N PHE A 184 -10.21 23.50 -18.49
CA PHE A 184 -11.41 24.10 -17.90
C PHE A 184 -12.65 23.46 -18.50
N ILE A 185 -13.61 23.16 -17.64
CA ILE A 185 -14.92 22.65 -18.01
C ILE A 185 -15.86 23.85 -18.16
N GLU A 186 -16.67 23.83 -19.21
CA GLU A 186 -17.61 24.91 -19.49
C GLU A 186 -18.61 25.09 -18.32
N PRO A 187 -18.90 26.33 -17.89
CA PRO A 187 -19.84 26.57 -16.80
C PRO A 187 -21.21 25.94 -17.07
N GLY A 188 -21.71 25.14 -16.13
CA GLY A 188 -23.01 24.46 -16.25
C GLY A 188 -23.01 23.20 -17.12
N ALA A 189 -21.88 22.84 -17.75
CA ALA A 189 -21.78 21.58 -18.48
C ALA A 189 -21.87 20.39 -17.52
N LYS A 190 -22.75 19.43 -17.87
CA LYS A 190 -22.77 18.13 -17.19
C LYS A 190 -21.66 17.27 -17.78
N ILE A 191 -20.72 16.83 -16.93
CA ILE A 191 -19.68 15.88 -17.32
C ILE A 191 -20.34 14.50 -17.49
N ASN A 192 -20.84 14.24 -18.69
CA ASN A 192 -21.22 12.90 -19.12
C ASN A 192 -20.00 12.17 -19.69
N PHE A 193 -20.14 10.89 -19.99
CA PHE A 193 -19.04 10.09 -20.55
C PHE A 193 -18.52 10.66 -21.87
N GLN A 194 -19.40 11.19 -22.73
CA GLN A 194 -19.02 11.71 -24.05
C GLN A 194 -18.14 12.95 -23.90
N TYR A 195 -18.58 13.91 -23.08
CA TYR A 195 -17.83 15.11 -22.76
C TYR A 195 -16.47 14.75 -22.16
N TYR A 196 -16.44 13.79 -21.24
CA TYR A 196 -15.21 13.33 -20.62
C TYR A 196 -14.22 12.76 -21.64
N ILE A 197 -14.68 11.85 -22.53
CA ILE A 197 -13.83 11.28 -23.57
C ILE A 197 -13.31 12.35 -24.53
N GLU A 198 -14.19 13.20 -25.06
CA GLU A 198 -13.85 14.16 -26.11
C GLU A 198 -13.03 15.35 -25.61
N LYS A 199 -13.42 15.93 -24.47
CA LYS A 199 -12.85 17.18 -23.98
C LYS A 199 -11.74 16.96 -22.96
N VAL A 200 -11.70 15.80 -22.30
CA VAL A 200 -10.69 15.49 -21.27
C VAL A 200 -9.71 14.44 -21.78
N LEU A 201 -10.16 13.19 -22.00
CA LEU A 201 -9.27 12.06 -22.26
C LEU A 201 -8.56 12.18 -23.61
N THR A 202 -9.29 12.42 -24.70
CA THR A 202 -8.74 12.49 -26.06
C THR A 202 -7.61 13.51 -26.19
N PRO A 203 -7.78 14.79 -25.80
CA PRO A 203 -6.68 15.75 -25.88
C PRO A 203 -5.55 15.42 -24.89
N MET A 204 -5.84 14.76 -23.76
CA MET A 204 -4.80 14.37 -22.80
C MET A 204 -3.91 13.24 -23.31
N PHE A 205 -4.51 12.21 -23.89
CA PHE A 205 -3.81 11.07 -24.47
C PHE A 205 -3.06 11.47 -25.75
N ARG A 206 -3.57 12.46 -26.49
CA ARG A 206 -2.90 13.00 -27.69
C ARG A 206 -1.72 13.90 -27.34
N ASP A 207 -1.90 14.86 -26.43
CA ASP A 207 -0.95 15.97 -26.25
C ASP A 207 -0.08 15.83 -24.99
N ASP A 208 -0.65 15.36 -23.88
CA ASP A 208 0.06 15.30 -22.59
C ASP A 208 0.80 13.98 -22.39
N MET A 209 0.19 12.86 -22.76
CA MET A 209 0.79 11.54 -22.57
C MET A 209 2.12 11.37 -23.33
N PRO A 210 2.23 11.69 -24.64
CA PRO A 210 3.51 11.58 -25.35
C PRO A 210 4.57 12.56 -24.84
N ARG A 211 4.13 13.73 -24.34
CA ARG A 211 5.02 14.74 -23.75
C ARG A 211 5.58 14.29 -22.39
N LEU A 212 4.73 13.71 -21.54
CA LEU A 212 5.11 13.24 -20.20
C LEU A 212 5.83 11.89 -20.24
N PHE A 213 5.50 11.03 -21.21
CA PHE A 213 6.06 9.69 -21.34
C PHE A 213 6.56 9.45 -22.78
N PRO A 214 7.72 10.03 -23.16
CA PRO A 214 8.22 9.93 -24.52
C PRO A 214 8.75 8.52 -24.86
N GLY A 215 8.56 8.13 -26.12
CA GLY A 215 9.13 6.91 -26.70
C GLY A 215 8.65 5.63 -26.02
N LYS A 216 9.60 4.81 -25.56
CA LYS A 216 9.29 3.50 -24.94
C LYS A 216 8.56 3.64 -23.58
N LEU A 217 8.69 4.79 -22.92
CA LEU A 217 8.05 5.04 -21.62
C LEU A 217 6.53 5.07 -21.70
N LEU A 218 5.95 5.39 -22.86
CA LEU A 218 4.49 5.41 -23.04
C LEU A 218 3.85 4.05 -22.75
N LYS A 219 4.55 2.95 -23.07
CA LYS A 219 4.09 1.58 -22.82
C LYS A 219 4.15 1.19 -21.35
N GLU A 220 4.98 1.88 -20.57
CA GLU A 220 5.11 1.68 -19.14
C GLU A 220 4.18 2.61 -18.35
N ALA A 221 3.57 3.59 -19.02
CA ALA A 221 2.71 4.56 -18.40
C ALA A 221 1.41 3.91 -17.92
N VAL A 222 0.94 4.40 -16.78
CA VAL A 222 -0.26 3.94 -16.11
C VAL A 222 -1.20 5.12 -15.93
N PHE A 223 -2.41 5.02 -16.44
CA PHE A 223 -3.45 6.03 -16.24
C PHE A 223 -4.31 5.68 -15.02
N HIS A 224 -4.60 6.67 -14.18
CA HIS A 224 -5.42 6.55 -12.98
C HIS A 224 -6.41 7.70 -12.87
N HIS A 225 -7.66 7.38 -12.54
CA HIS A 225 -8.74 8.32 -12.21
C HIS A 225 -9.66 7.71 -11.15
N ASP A 226 -10.53 8.52 -10.54
CA ASP A 226 -11.53 8.04 -9.60
C ASP A 226 -12.70 7.33 -10.29
N SER A 227 -13.60 6.73 -9.50
CA SER A 227 -14.73 5.96 -10.00
C SER A 227 -16.00 6.78 -10.23
N ALA A 228 -15.89 8.06 -10.60
CA ALA A 228 -17.06 8.89 -10.89
C ALA A 228 -17.96 8.21 -11.96
N PRO A 229 -19.29 8.44 -11.97
CA PRO A 229 -20.20 7.74 -12.89
C PRO A 229 -19.83 7.86 -14.39
N SER A 230 -19.28 9.01 -14.80
CA SER A 230 -18.75 9.23 -16.16
C SER A 230 -17.49 8.39 -16.43
N HIS A 231 -16.66 8.15 -15.43
CA HIS A 231 -15.37 7.43 -15.52
C HIS A 231 -15.58 5.91 -15.53
N ALA A 232 -16.48 5.44 -14.68
CA ALA A 232 -16.87 4.04 -14.58
C ALA A 232 -17.86 3.59 -15.67
N SER A 233 -18.32 4.51 -16.54
CA SER A 233 -19.24 4.17 -17.62
C SER A 233 -18.61 3.15 -18.58
N LYS A 234 -19.41 2.22 -19.10
CA LYS A 234 -18.94 1.19 -20.03
C LYS A 234 -18.23 1.79 -21.24
N LEU A 235 -18.74 2.89 -21.78
CA LEU A 235 -18.17 3.58 -22.94
C LEU A 235 -16.80 4.17 -22.65
N THR A 236 -16.61 4.78 -21.47
CA THR A 236 -15.31 5.30 -21.04
C THR A 236 -14.30 4.18 -20.84
N GLN A 237 -14.73 3.09 -20.21
CA GLN A 237 -13.90 1.92 -19.96
C GLN A 237 -13.48 1.23 -21.27
N ASP A 238 -14.42 1.06 -22.20
CA ASP A 238 -14.14 0.49 -23.53
C ASP A 238 -13.18 1.39 -24.33
N TRP A 239 -13.34 2.72 -24.24
CA TRP A 239 -12.41 3.67 -24.83
C TRP A 239 -11.00 3.54 -24.24
N LEU A 240 -10.86 3.49 -22.91
CA LEU A 240 -9.57 3.32 -22.24
C LEU A 240 -8.91 1.97 -22.58
N ARG A 241 -9.70 0.91 -22.76
CA ARG A 241 -9.20 -0.41 -23.19
C ARG A 241 -8.67 -0.40 -24.62
N SER A 242 -9.22 0.46 -25.49
CA SER A 242 -8.74 0.63 -26.85
C SER A 242 -7.47 1.49 -26.93
N ALA A 243 -7.14 2.22 -25.87
CA ALA A 243 -5.96 3.08 -25.81
C ALA A 243 -4.67 2.25 -25.61
N PRO A 244 -3.51 2.73 -26.11
CA PRO A 244 -2.23 2.02 -26.01
C PRO A 244 -1.57 2.11 -24.61
N ILE A 245 -2.33 2.53 -23.59
CA ILE A 245 -1.84 2.83 -22.24
C ILE A 245 -2.64 1.97 -21.27
N TRP A 246 -1.93 1.37 -20.31
CA TRP A 246 -2.60 0.62 -19.25
C TRP A 246 -3.30 1.58 -18.29
N PHE A 247 -4.52 1.26 -17.87
CA PHE A 247 -5.26 2.06 -16.90
C PHE A 247 -5.64 1.23 -15.68
N VAL A 248 -5.80 1.89 -14.53
CA VAL A 248 -6.34 1.31 -13.31
C VAL A 248 -7.87 1.41 -13.38
N PRO A 249 -8.60 0.29 -13.50
CA PRO A 249 -10.06 0.30 -13.44
C PRO A 249 -10.60 0.52 -12.02
#